data_AF-A0A9E3TZY2-F1
#
_entry.id   AF-A0A9E3TZY2-F1
#
_cell.length_a   1.000
_cell.length_b   1.000
_cell.length_c   1.000
_cell.angle_alpha   90.00
_cell.angle_beta   90.00
_cell.angle_gamma   90.00
#
_symmetry.space_group_name_H-M   'P 1'
#
loop_
_entity.id
_entity.type
_entity.pdbx_description
1 polymer ?
#
loop_
_entity_poly.entity_id
_entity_poly.type
_entity_poly.pdbx_seq_one_letter_code
_entity_poly.pdbx_strand_id
1 'polypeptide(L)'
;TEDEARRNVKVYDQDYHDLLDDPNVEAIIIALPLFLHHPVALEAMAKGKHVLTEKLMAHDVGQCKEMARAAEHTKLYLAVGHQRHYSVLYDNAVNLLKWNTLGELQFIRAQWHRSNLPGSDGWKPFLPGGEKAADGKLVDEIKDRLASYNKKLAEWDDAAAKGRRIDPDEYGAMKRLRDQYAAWDIDQAIAAKAAQYGYEEISLGGSPPRTRTAYEELCRWRLWDRTGGGLMAELGSHQLDAASIFCSAMRNDGKHVHPLCVHGVGGRQTFPYDRDAEDHVYCTFEFPGPGYEAPPADDKAKYGYYDPYTGYPAKGIDKYADDPSKKIVMTYSSIMGNDWGSYGETVMGTKGTLILHREQEVMLFKSGAPAATKVKVSADKGSATMSSYETGGGSPAAASARAAQSGPVSRGYTEEIEHWAWCIRNPAPENHPKCTPEIALGDAVIALTARLAIANSTAADPAQRAKSYIAYEDAWFDPNSDATPDGSKPRSAEDALAKPRG
;
A
#
# COMPACT_ATOMS: atom_id res chain seq x y z
N THR A 1 -7.51 -2.20 -27.92
CA THR A 1 -7.45 -0.72 -27.74
C THR A 1 -8.61 -0.27 -26.85
N GLU A 2 -8.69 0.99 -26.42
CA GLU A 2 -9.86 1.49 -25.66
C GLU A 2 -11.16 1.32 -26.47
N ASP A 3 -11.15 1.64 -27.77
CA ASP A 3 -12.31 1.43 -28.66
C ASP A 3 -12.77 -0.03 -28.70
N GLU A 4 -11.81 -0.96 -28.66
CA GLU A 4 -12.10 -2.39 -28.63
C GLU A 4 -12.64 -2.84 -27.26
N ALA A 5 -12.12 -2.28 -26.17
CA ALA A 5 -12.67 -2.49 -24.84
C ALA A 5 -14.11 -1.95 -24.77
N ARG A 6 -14.37 -0.72 -25.25
CA ARG A 6 -15.71 -0.09 -25.26
C ARG A 6 -16.75 -0.87 -26.08
N ARG A 7 -16.33 -1.69 -27.05
CA ARG A 7 -17.24 -2.62 -27.76
C ARG A 7 -17.73 -3.77 -26.89
N ASN A 8 -16.99 -4.13 -25.85
CA ASN A 8 -17.27 -5.27 -24.98
C ASN A 8 -17.51 -4.88 -23.51
N VAL A 9 -17.23 -3.63 -23.14
CA VAL A 9 -17.34 -3.07 -21.79
C VAL A 9 -18.33 -1.91 -21.82
N LYS A 10 -19.42 -2.03 -21.08
CA LYS A 10 -20.37 -0.95 -20.87
C LYS A 10 -19.72 0.12 -19.97
N VAL A 11 -19.70 1.37 -20.44
CA VAL A 11 -19.20 2.51 -19.69
C VAL A 11 -20.37 3.32 -19.14
N TYR A 12 -20.30 3.66 -17.86
CA TYR A 12 -21.24 4.56 -17.18
C TYR A 12 -20.53 5.91 -17.05
N ASP A 13 -21.01 6.93 -17.75
CA ASP A 13 -20.26 8.17 -18.00
C ASP A 13 -20.76 9.40 -17.21
N GLN A 14 -21.92 9.29 -16.54
CA GLN A 14 -22.48 10.37 -15.73
C GLN A 14 -22.33 10.13 -14.23
N ASP A 15 -22.84 9.00 -13.74
CA ASP A 15 -22.91 8.67 -12.32
C ASP A 15 -22.61 7.18 -12.09
N TYR A 16 -21.80 6.87 -11.08
CA TYR A 16 -21.53 5.48 -10.71
C TYR A 16 -22.75 4.79 -10.10
N HIS A 17 -23.75 5.53 -9.61
CA HIS A 17 -25.01 4.94 -9.13
C HIS A 17 -25.70 4.14 -10.22
N ASP A 18 -25.58 4.54 -11.50
CA ASP A 18 -26.12 3.79 -12.64
C ASP A 18 -25.46 2.40 -12.78
N LEU A 19 -24.15 2.30 -12.45
CA LEU A 19 -23.45 1.02 -12.38
C LEU A 19 -23.97 0.17 -11.22
N LEU A 20 -24.18 0.78 -10.05
CA LEU A 20 -24.69 0.06 -8.88
C LEU A 20 -26.14 -0.40 -9.05
N ASP A 21 -26.95 0.33 -9.82
CA ASP A 21 -28.34 0.00 -10.12
C ASP A 21 -28.50 -1.01 -11.27
N ASP A 22 -27.44 -1.33 -12.00
CA ASP A 22 -27.52 -2.34 -13.07
C ASP A 22 -27.75 -3.75 -12.47
N PRO A 23 -28.86 -4.43 -12.81
CA PRO A 23 -29.16 -5.76 -12.29
C PRO A 23 -28.21 -6.85 -12.81
N ASN A 24 -27.43 -6.58 -13.87
CA ASN A 24 -26.46 -7.52 -14.45
C ASN A 24 -25.07 -7.43 -13.77
N VAL A 25 -24.88 -6.47 -12.86
CA VAL A 25 -23.64 -6.32 -12.09
C VAL A 25 -23.81 -7.02 -10.75
N GLU A 26 -22.94 -7.97 -10.43
CA GLU A 26 -23.00 -8.73 -9.16
C GLU A 26 -21.96 -8.27 -8.14
N ALA A 27 -20.89 -7.64 -8.62
CA ALA A 27 -19.73 -7.28 -7.83
C ALA A 27 -19.07 -6.02 -8.38
N ILE A 28 -18.43 -5.23 -7.52
CA ILE A 28 -17.71 -4.02 -7.90
C ILE A 28 -16.27 -4.01 -7.37
N ILE A 29 -15.39 -3.37 -8.13
CA ILE A 29 -14.03 -3.06 -7.70
C ILE A 29 -13.93 -1.54 -7.49
N ILE A 30 -13.54 -1.12 -6.29
CA ILE A 30 -13.37 0.30 -5.94
C ILE A 30 -11.89 0.65 -6.01
N ALA A 31 -11.52 1.52 -6.94
CA ALA A 31 -10.18 2.09 -7.10
C ALA A 31 -10.24 3.62 -7.09
N LEU A 32 -11.09 4.16 -6.23
CA LEU A 32 -11.30 5.59 -6.03
C LEU A 32 -10.27 6.16 -5.03
N PRO A 33 -10.19 7.48 -4.84
CA PRO A 33 -9.48 8.06 -3.70
C PRO A 33 -9.91 7.43 -2.36
N LEU A 34 -8.98 7.30 -1.40
CA LEU A 34 -9.18 6.55 -0.15
C LEU A 34 -10.45 6.96 0.62
N PHE A 35 -10.75 8.26 0.69
CA PHE A 35 -11.92 8.76 1.42
C PHE A 35 -13.26 8.30 0.83
N LEU A 36 -13.28 7.86 -0.44
CA LEU A 36 -14.47 7.35 -1.12
C LEU A 36 -14.64 5.84 -1.00
N HIS A 37 -13.66 5.11 -0.45
CA HIS A 37 -13.75 3.65 -0.30
C HIS A 37 -14.96 3.25 0.55
N HIS A 38 -15.08 3.85 1.75
CA HIS A 38 -16.17 3.58 2.69
C HIS A 38 -17.56 3.88 2.15
N PRO A 39 -17.88 5.11 1.69
CA PRO A 39 -19.23 5.42 1.23
C PRO A 39 -19.67 4.56 0.06
N VAL A 40 -18.80 4.40 -0.95
CA VAL A 40 -19.13 3.64 -2.16
C VAL A 40 -19.26 2.14 -1.85
N ALA A 41 -18.44 1.61 -0.94
CA ALA A 41 -18.58 0.21 -0.50
C ALA A 41 -19.92 -0.02 0.19
N LEU A 42 -20.33 0.84 1.12
CA LEU A 42 -21.60 0.69 1.82
C LEU A 42 -22.80 0.82 0.88
N GLU A 43 -22.77 1.76 -0.08
CA GLU A 43 -23.82 1.90 -1.09
C GLU A 43 -23.94 0.66 -1.98
N ALA A 44 -22.82 0.11 -2.42
CA ALA A 44 -22.80 -1.09 -3.23
C ALA A 44 -23.33 -2.32 -2.47
N MET A 45 -22.92 -2.50 -1.22
CA MET A 45 -23.40 -3.59 -0.37
C MET A 45 -24.88 -3.44 -0.03
N ALA A 46 -25.36 -2.22 0.20
CA ALA A 46 -26.79 -1.92 0.38
C ALA A 46 -27.61 -2.29 -0.87
N LYS A 47 -27.01 -2.20 -2.07
CA LYS A 47 -27.59 -2.63 -3.35
C LYS A 47 -27.31 -4.11 -3.68
N GLY A 48 -26.83 -4.90 -2.72
CA GLY A 48 -26.63 -6.35 -2.88
C GLY A 48 -25.40 -6.74 -3.70
N LYS A 49 -24.40 -5.86 -3.83
CA LYS A 49 -23.20 -6.10 -4.64
C LYS A 49 -22.02 -6.53 -3.76
N HIS A 50 -21.27 -7.54 -4.20
CA HIS A 50 -19.98 -7.87 -3.59
C HIS A 50 -18.97 -6.74 -3.84
N VAL A 51 -18.04 -6.53 -2.91
CA VAL A 51 -17.07 -5.42 -3.01
C VAL A 51 -15.64 -5.96 -2.92
N LEU A 52 -14.78 -5.50 -3.82
CA LEU A 52 -13.34 -5.50 -3.64
C LEU A 52 -12.89 -4.04 -3.66
N THR A 53 -12.27 -3.55 -2.59
CA THR A 53 -11.73 -2.18 -2.57
C THR A 53 -10.22 -2.20 -2.59
N GLU A 54 -9.60 -1.29 -3.31
CA GLU A 54 -8.16 -1.04 -3.18
C GLU A 54 -7.81 -0.67 -1.75
N LYS A 55 -6.55 -0.90 -1.38
CA LYS A 55 -6.03 -0.56 -0.05
C LYS A 55 -5.71 0.94 0.05
N LEU A 56 -5.84 1.58 1.21
CA LEU A 56 -6.26 1.04 2.50
C LEU A 56 -7.80 0.85 2.56
N MET A 57 -8.30 0.02 3.49
CA MET A 57 -9.74 -0.30 3.59
C MET A 57 -10.64 0.95 3.66
N ALA A 58 -10.32 1.91 4.54
CA ALA A 58 -10.99 3.20 4.63
C ALA A 58 -10.06 4.27 5.26
N HIS A 59 -10.56 5.49 5.43
CA HIS A 59 -9.77 6.63 5.88
C HIS A 59 -9.60 6.70 7.41
N ASP A 60 -10.56 6.17 8.17
CA ASP A 60 -10.53 6.04 9.63
C ASP A 60 -10.92 4.61 10.08
N VAL A 61 -10.59 4.26 11.33
CA VAL A 61 -10.84 2.91 11.88
C VAL A 61 -12.33 2.63 12.03
N GLY A 62 -13.13 3.62 12.40
CA GLY A 62 -14.57 3.50 12.54
C GLY A 62 -15.25 3.15 11.22
N GLN A 63 -14.82 3.76 10.12
CA GLN A 63 -15.25 3.42 8.77
C GLN A 63 -14.88 1.98 8.39
N CYS A 64 -13.65 1.54 8.69
CA CYS A 64 -13.23 0.16 8.44
C CYS A 64 -14.14 -0.85 9.18
N LYS A 65 -14.47 -0.55 10.44
CA LYS A 65 -15.40 -1.37 11.24
C LYS A 65 -16.81 -1.37 10.67
N GLU A 66 -17.33 -0.22 10.24
CA GLU A 66 -18.64 -0.14 9.57
C GLU A 66 -18.69 -1.02 8.31
N MET A 67 -17.63 -1.02 7.49
CA MET A 67 -17.53 -1.87 6.30
C MET A 67 -17.48 -3.37 6.64
N ALA A 68 -16.72 -3.76 7.67
CA ALA A 68 -16.66 -5.14 8.14
C ALA A 68 -18.03 -5.63 8.66
N ARG A 69 -18.69 -4.81 9.50
CA ARG A 69 -20.04 -5.08 10.01
C ARG A 69 -21.07 -5.18 8.89
N ALA A 70 -20.98 -4.32 7.87
CA ALA A 70 -21.85 -4.37 6.71
C ALA A 70 -21.67 -5.66 5.90
N ALA A 71 -20.43 -6.12 5.70
CA ALA A 71 -20.14 -7.41 5.06
C ALA A 71 -20.74 -8.58 5.83
N GLU A 72 -20.56 -8.60 7.15
CA GLU A 72 -21.15 -9.63 8.00
C GLU A 72 -22.68 -9.60 7.98
N HIS A 73 -23.28 -8.41 8.03
CA HIS A 73 -24.74 -8.25 8.05
C HIS A 73 -25.39 -8.66 6.72
N THR A 74 -24.81 -8.23 5.59
CA THR A 74 -25.33 -8.52 4.24
C THR A 74 -24.97 -9.91 3.73
N LYS A 75 -24.00 -10.59 4.36
CA LYS A 75 -23.41 -11.86 3.90
C LYS A 75 -22.76 -11.75 2.51
N LEU A 76 -22.37 -10.55 2.12
CA LEU A 76 -21.63 -10.29 0.88
C LEU A 76 -20.14 -10.28 1.15
N TYR A 77 -19.36 -10.88 0.24
CA TYR A 77 -17.90 -10.76 0.27
C TYR A 77 -17.44 -9.30 0.11
N LEU A 78 -16.68 -8.84 1.09
CA LEU A 78 -15.81 -7.66 1.02
C LEU A 78 -14.35 -8.13 1.06
N ALA A 79 -13.57 -7.78 0.06
CA ALA A 79 -12.13 -7.99 0.00
C ALA A 79 -11.39 -6.65 -0.08
N VAL A 80 -10.17 -6.60 0.42
CA VAL A 80 -9.27 -5.43 0.28
C VAL A 80 -8.03 -5.84 -0.51
N GLY A 81 -7.62 -5.01 -1.48
CA GLY A 81 -6.52 -5.24 -2.42
C GLY A 81 -5.15 -5.34 -1.77
N HIS A 82 -4.90 -6.43 -1.03
CA HIS A 82 -3.60 -6.81 -0.48
C HIS A 82 -3.07 -8.02 -1.26
N GLN A 83 -2.64 -7.76 -2.49
CA GLN A 83 -2.18 -8.80 -3.43
C GLN A 83 -1.03 -9.68 -2.91
N ARG A 84 -0.30 -9.25 -1.86
CA ARG A 84 0.79 -10.02 -1.25
C ARG A 84 0.33 -11.35 -0.65
N HIS A 85 -0.92 -11.44 -0.19
CA HIS A 85 -1.52 -12.70 0.27
C HIS A 85 -1.58 -13.78 -0.84
N TYR A 86 -1.50 -13.34 -2.10
CA TYR A 86 -1.50 -14.18 -3.29
C TYR A 86 -0.11 -14.30 -3.95
N SER A 87 0.90 -13.63 -3.40
CA SER A 87 2.26 -13.66 -3.95
C SER A 87 2.98 -14.95 -3.56
N VAL A 88 3.42 -15.70 -4.57
CA VAL A 88 4.28 -16.88 -4.41
C VAL A 88 5.58 -16.55 -3.68
N LEU A 89 6.09 -15.33 -3.84
CA LEU A 89 7.31 -14.87 -3.19
C LEU A 89 7.13 -14.78 -1.66
N TYR A 90 6.00 -14.23 -1.20
CA TYR A 90 5.70 -14.14 0.23
C TYR A 90 5.31 -15.52 0.81
N ASP A 91 4.61 -16.36 0.05
CA ASP A 91 4.34 -17.75 0.46
C ASP A 91 5.63 -18.54 0.69
N ASN A 92 6.60 -18.43 -0.22
CA ASN A 92 7.92 -19.04 -0.06
C ASN A 92 8.69 -18.47 1.14
N ALA A 93 8.62 -17.16 1.37
CA ALA A 93 9.23 -16.53 2.54
C ALA A 93 8.64 -17.07 3.86
N VAL A 94 7.32 -17.23 3.92
CA VAL A 94 6.60 -17.86 5.03
C VAL A 94 7.06 -19.31 5.24
N ASN A 95 7.25 -20.09 4.16
CA ASN A 95 7.75 -21.45 4.26
C ASN A 95 9.18 -21.51 4.82
N LEU A 96 10.07 -20.57 4.45
CA LEU A 96 11.42 -20.47 5.03
C LEU A 96 11.39 -20.21 6.54
N LEU A 97 10.46 -19.38 7.01
CA LEU A 97 10.22 -19.12 8.43
C LEU A 97 9.73 -20.39 9.13
N LYS A 98 8.70 -21.05 8.59
CA LYS A 98 8.14 -22.30 9.14
C LYS A 98 9.14 -23.45 9.18
N TRP A 99 10.07 -23.52 8.23
CA TRP A 99 11.17 -24.49 8.24
C TRP A 99 12.30 -24.14 9.22
N ASN A 100 12.11 -23.10 10.04
CA ASN A 100 13.09 -22.63 11.03
C ASN A 100 14.43 -22.20 10.39
N THR A 101 14.39 -21.74 9.13
CA THR A 101 15.59 -21.37 8.38
C THR A 101 16.25 -20.13 8.95
N LEU A 102 15.44 -19.16 9.41
CA LEU A 102 15.93 -17.93 10.03
C LEU A 102 16.13 -18.05 11.53
N GLY A 103 15.71 -19.16 12.16
CA GLY A 103 15.66 -19.25 13.60
C GLY A 103 14.52 -18.40 14.16
N GLU A 104 14.76 -17.79 15.32
CA GLU A 104 13.82 -16.89 15.96
C GLU A 104 13.97 -15.49 15.38
N LEU A 105 12.85 -14.89 14.98
CA LEU A 105 12.84 -13.52 14.48
C LEU A 105 13.16 -12.54 15.61
N GLN A 106 14.05 -11.61 15.33
CA GLN A 106 14.45 -10.56 16.27
C GLN A 106 14.09 -9.17 15.73
N PHE A 107 14.24 -8.98 14.42
CA PHE A 107 14.11 -7.67 13.82
C PHE A 107 13.58 -7.74 12.39
N ILE A 108 12.69 -6.81 12.04
CA ILE A 108 12.21 -6.59 10.67
C ILE A 108 12.51 -5.15 10.28
N ARG A 109 13.25 -4.95 9.19
CA ARG A 109 13.36 -3.63 8.56
C ARG A 109 12.51 -3.63 7.31
N ALA A 110 11.46 -2.83 7.29
CA ALA A 110 10.65 -2.59 6.11
C ALA A 110 10.87 -1.17 5.60
N GLN A 111 10.74 -0.99 4.28
CA GLN A 111 10.91 0.31 3.66
C GLN A 111 10.12 0.43 2.36
N TRP A 112 9.69 1.65 2.06
CA TRP A 112 9.22 2.03 0.72
C TRP A 112 9.71 3.43 0.39
N HIS A 113 10.87 3.53 -0.26
CA HIS A 113 11.42 4.80 -0.71
C HIS A 113 11.03 5.05 -2.17
N ARG A 114 10.91 6.33 -2.54
CA ARG A 114 10.56 6.75 -3.91
C ARG A 114 11.40 7.96 -4.34
N SER A 115 11.47 8.18 -5.66
CA SER A 115 12.16 9.33 -6.28
C SER A 115 11.30 10.59 -6.39
N ASN A 116 10.24 10.75 -5.59
CA ASN A 116 9.42 11.96 -5.67
C ASN A 116 10.20 13.11 -5.04
N LEU A 117 10.48 14.15 -5.83
CA LEU A 117 11.15 15.38 -5.40
C LEU A 117 10.37 16.59 -5.92
N PRO A 118 10.53 17.78 -5.30
CA PRO A 118 9.97 19.01 -5.85
C PRO A 118 10.34 19.20 -7.33
N GLY A 119 9.33 19.33 -8.19
CA GLY A 119 9.48 19.47 -9.65
C GLY A 119 9.47 18.15 -10.43
N SER A 120 9.59 16.99 -9.79
CA SER A 120 9.53 15.66 -10.42
C SER A 120 8.65 14.69 -9.64
N ASP A 121 7.63 15.21 -8.98
CA ASP A 121 6.76 14.43 -8.10
C ASP A 121 5.61 13.78 -8.88
N GLY A 122 5.64 12.45 -8.97
CA GLY A 122 4.59 11.69 -9.65
C GLY A 122 3.23 11.73 -8.94
N TRP A 123 3.16 12.20 -7.69
CA TRP A 123 1.89 12.42 -6.98
C TRP A 123 1.24 13.76 -7.28
N LYS A 124 1.96 14.65 -7.99
CA LYS A 124 1.50 15.96 -8.42
C LYS A 124 1.31 15.98 -9.95
N PRO A 125 0.24 15.35 -10.47
CA PRO A 125 -0.07 15.43 -11.89
C PRO A 125 -0.30 16.90 -12.32
N PHE A 126 -0.06 17.19 -13.62
CA PHE A 126 -0.36 18.49 -14.21
C PHE A 126 -1.86 18.78 -14.12
N LEU A 127 -2.24 20.03 -13.85
CA LEU A 127 -3.65 20.42 -13.79
C LEU A 127 -4.18 20.67 -15.20
N PRO A 128 -5.24 19.99 -15.66
CA PRO A 128 -5.89 20.32 -16.93
C PRO A 128 -6.43 21.76 -16.90
N GLY A 129 -6.13 22.52 -17.94
CA GLY A 129 -6.35 23.98 -17.99
C GLY A 129 -5.22 24.83 -17.39
N GLY A 130 -4.18 24.21 -16.86
CA GLY A 130 -2.99 24.84 -16.31
C GLY A 130 -3.14 25.37 -14.88
N GLU A 131 -2.02 25.83 -14.33
CA GLU A 131 -1.95 26.45 -13.00
C GLU A 131 -1.17 27.76 -13.04
N LYS A 132 -1.46 28.68 -12.12
CA LYS A 132 -0.71 29.93 -12.02
C LYS A 132 0.62 29.69 -11.30
N ALA A 133 1.71 30.05 -11.95
CA ALA A 133 3.02 30.12 -11.33
C ALA A 133 3.11 31.27 -10.32
N ALA A 134 4.20 31.30 -9.55
CA ALA A 134 4.42 32.31 -8.51
C ALA A 134 4.48 33.76 -9.05
N ASP A 135 4.83 33.93 -10.33
CA ASP A 135 4.83 35.23 -11.04
C ASP A 135 3.45 35.60 -11.62
N GLY A 136 2.43 34.78 -11.38
CA GLY A 136 1.07 34.97 -11.88
C GLY A 136 0.85 34.48 -13.31
N LYS A 137 1.89 33.99 -13.99
CA LYS A 137 1.77 33.43 -15.35
C LYS A 137 1.04 32.10 -15.31
N LEU A 138 0.08 31.90 -16.22
CA LEU A 138 -0.53 30.60 -16.43
C LEU A 138 0.49 29.66 -17.10
N VAL A 139 0.71 28.51 -16.50
CA VAL A 139 1.54 27.43 -17.03
C VAL A 139 0.63 26.22 -17.28
N ASP A 140 0.52 25.81 -18.54
CA ASP A 140 -0.33 24.70 -18.99
C ASP A 140 0.55 23.62 -19.65
N GLU A 141 1.18 22.82 -18.80
CA GLU A 141 2.08 21.73 -19.21
C GLU A 141 1.41 20.69 -20.11
N ILE A 142 0.08 20.50 -19.96
CA ILE A 142 -0.68 19.57 -20.79
C ILE A 142 -0.77 20.12 -22.21
N LYS A 143 -1.15 21.38 -22.38
CA LYS A 143 -1.19 22.02 -23.71
C LYS A 143 0.18 22.18 -24.34
N ASP A 144 1.20 22.52 -23.56
CA ASP A 144 2.57 22.65 -24.05
C ASP A 144 3.10 21.30 -24.58
N ARG A 145 2.81 20.20 -23.88
CA ARG A 145 3.15 18.85 -24.34
C ARG A 145 2.34 18.43 -25.56
N LEU A 146 1.04 18.73 -25.60
CA LEU A 146 0.20 18.48 -26.77
C LEU A 146 0.73 19.20 -28.01
N ALA A 147 1.09 20.48 -27.90
CA ALA A 147 1.70 21.24 -28.98
C ALA A 147 3.01 20.60 -29.46
N SER A 148 3.86 20.16 -28.53
CA SER A 148 5.11 19.46 -28.83
C SER A 148 4.88 18.14 -29.57
N TYR A 149 3.95 17.31 -29.08
CA TYR A 149 3.63 16.02 -29.72
C TYR A 149 3.01 16.20 -31.10
N ASN A 150 2.07 17.15 -31.25
CA ASN A 150 1.47 17.47 -32.55
C ASN A 150 2.53 17.98 -33.54
N LYS A 151 3.45 18.83 -33.10
CA LYS A 151 4.55 19.31 -33.94
C LYS A 151 5.44 18.16 -34.39
N LYS A 152 5.84 17.26 -33.48
CA LYS A 152 6.69 16.11 -33.79
C LYS A 152 6.01 15.12 -34.73
N LEU A 153 4.72 14.86 -34.54
CA LEU A 153 3.92 14.04 -35.47
C LEU A 153 3.84 14.68 -36.86
N ALA A 154 3.62 16.00 -36.95
CA ALA A 154 3.60 16.70 -38.23
C ALA A 154 4.96 16.70 -38.95
N GLU A 155 6.06 16.85 -38.20
CA GLU A 155 7.43 16.72 -38.73
C GLU A 155 7.69 15.31 -39.27
N TRP A 156 7.18 14.29 -38.59
CA TRP A 156 7.23 12.91 -39.05
C TRP A 156 6.34 12.69 -40.29
N ASP A 157 5.11 13.18 -40.31
CA ASP A 157 4.24 13.07 -41.48
C ASP A 157 4.88 13.72 -42.73
N ASP A 158 5.51 14.90 -42.59
CA ASP A 158 6.27 15.56 -43.66
C ASP A 158 7.52 14.77 -44.09
N ALA A 159 8.27 14.23 -43.14
CA ALA A 159 9.45 13.40 -43.43
C ALA A 159 9.06 12.12 -44.18
N ALA A 160 7.97 11.46 -43.78
CA ALA A 160 7.41 10.29 -44.46
C ALA A 160 6.96 10.63 -45.89
N ALA A 161 6.29 11.77 -46.08
CA ALA A 161 5.90 12.26 -47.40
C ALA A 161 7.11 12.54 -48.33
N LYS A 162 8.26 12.89 -47.75
CA LYS A 162 9.55 13.06 -48.46
C LYS A 162 10.34 11.75 -48.63
N GLY A 163 9.74 10.59 -48.33
CA GLY A 163 10.35 9.27 -48.49
C GLY A 163 11.40 8.93 -47.42
N ARG A 164 11.46 9.68 -46.31
CA ARG A 164 12.36 9.35 -45.19
C ARG A 164 11.73 8.26 -44.33
N ARG A 165 12.56 7.32 -43.87
CA ARG A 165 12.13 6.25 -42.97
C ARG A 165 11.84 6.81 -41.58
N ILE A 166 10.70 6.40 -41.02
CA ILE A 166 10.27 6.69 -39.65
C ILE A 166 10.06 5.36 -38.96
N ASP A 167 10.42 5.27 -37.69
CA ASP A 167 10.12 4.10 -36.89
C ASP A 167 8.62 4.04 -36.59
N PRO A 168 7.88 3.02 -37.07
CA PRO A 168 6.44 2.90 -36.83
C PRO A 168 6.09 2.77 -35.35
N ASP A 169 6.97 2.19 -34.54
CA ASP A 169 6.74 1.98 -33.11
C ASP A 169 6.87 3.30 -32.34
N GLU A 170 7.87 4.11 -32.68
CA GLU A 170 8.03 5.46 -32.12
C GLU A 170 6.88 6.38 -32.53
N TYR A 171 6.45 6.31 -33.80
CA TYR A 171 5.29 7.05 -34.29
C TYR A 171 4.02 6.65 -33.54
N GLY A 172 3.77 5.34 -33.42
CA GLY A 172 2.63 4.80 -32.68
C GLY A 172 2.65 5.20 -31.21
N ALA A 173 3.82 5.16 -30.56
CA ALA A 173 3.98 5.58 -29.17
C ALA A 173 3.70 7.08 -28.97
N MET A 174 4.23 7.93 -29.86
CA MET A 174 3.98 9.37 -29.83
C MET A 174 2.51 9.70 -30.04
N LYS A 175 1.85 9.01 -30.98
CA LYS A 175 0.41 9.16 -31.22
C LYS A 175 -0.40 8.79 -29.98
N ARG A 176 -0.08 7.68 -29.32
CA ARG A 176 -0.72 7.27 -28.06
C ARG A 176 -0.53 8.30 -26.95
N LEU A 177 0.68 8.86 -26.79
CA LEU A 177 0.94 9.92 -25.81
C LEU A 177 0.12 11.19 -26.13
N ARG A 178 0.08 11.59 -27.40
CA ARG A 178 -0.75 12.72 -27.85
C ARG A 178 -2.22 12.50 -27.54
N ASP A 179 -2.76 11.33 -27.87
CA ASP A 179 -4.16 10.98 -27.62
C ASP A 179 -4.46 10.95 -26.11
N GLN A 180 -3.55 10.41 -25.29
CA GLN A 180 -3.67 10.39 -23.83
C GLN A 180 -3.70 11.81 -23.25
N TYR A 181 -2.78 12.68 -23.66
CA TYR A 181 -2.76 14.06 -23.17
C TYR A 181 -3.97 14.87 -23.66
N ALA A 182 -4.52 14.54 -24.84
CA ALA A 182 -5.71 15.21 -25.37
C ALA A 182 -6.94 14.81 -24.57
N ALA A 183 -7.06 13.53 -24.19
CA ALA A 183 -8.09 13.07 -23.27
C ALA A 183 -7.95 13.75 -21.90
N TRP A 184 -6.72 13.88 -21.39
CA TRP A 184 -6.46 14.54 -20.12
C TRP A 184 -6.81 16.04 -20.11
N ASP A 185 -6.60 16.77 -21.22
CA ASP A 185 -6.99 18.19 -21.31
C ASP A 185 -8.51 18.40 -21.25
N ILE A 186 -9.32 17.41 -21.67
CA ILE A 186 -10.78 17.49 -21.62
C ILE A 186 -11.28 17.60 -20.16
N ASP A 187 -10.54 17.04 -19.21
CA ASP A 187 -10.89 17.06 -17.79
C ASP A 187 -10.97 18.48 -17.21
N GLN A 188 -10.47 19.53 -17.88
CA GLN A 188 -10.69 20.91 -17.44
C GLN A 188 -12.19 21.25 -17.28
N ALA A 189 -13.08 20.52 -17.98
CA ALA A 189 -14.53 20.67 -17.85
C ALA A 189 -15.08 20.30 -16.46
N ILE A 190 -14.40 19.45 -15.68
CA ILE A 190 -14.87 19.05 -14.34
C ILE A 190 -14.52 20.07 -13.26
N ALA A 191 -13.70 21.08 -13.58
CA ALA A 191 -13.28 22.11 -12.63
C ALA A 191 -14.44 22.83 -11.94
N ALA A 192 -15.50 23.16 -12.69
CA ALA A 192 -16.68 23.83 -12.15
C ALA A 192 -17.55 22.93 -11.24
N LYS A 193 -17.36 21.61 -11.32
CA LYS A 193 -18.13 20.61 -10.55
C LYS A 193 -17.38 20.07 -9.34
N ALA A 194 -16.08 20.30 -9.21
CA ALA A 194 -15.25 19.70 -8.16
C ALA A 194 -15.83 19.92 -6.74
N ALA A 195 -16.30 21.13 -6.43
CA ALA A 195 -16.92 21.41 -5.13
C ALA A 195 -18.24 20.65 -4.89
N GLN A 196 -18.98 20.31 -5.96
CA GLN A 196 -20.22 19.53 -5.87
C GLN A 196 -19.94 18.06 -5.52
N TYR A 197 -18.72 17.58 -5.79
CA TYR A 197 -18.27 16.23 -5.46
C TYR A 197 -17.57 16.13 -4.09
N GLY A 198 -17.76 17.12 -3.22
CA GLY A 198 -17.20 17.10 -1.85
C GLY A 198 -15.71 17.46 -1.75
N TYR A 199 -15.14 18.08 -2.80
CA TYR A 199 -13.80 18.66 -2.73
C TYR A 199 -13.83 20.10 -2.25
N GLU A 200 -12.79 20.52 -1.54
CA GLU A 200 -12.78 21.74 -0.76
C GLU A 200 -11.63 22.67 -1.16
N GLU A 201 -11.92 23.97 -1.15
CA GLU A 201 -10.89 25.00 -1.21
C GLU A 201 -10.32 25.23 0.20
N ILE A 202 -8.99 25.21 0.33
CA ILE A 202 -8.31 25.54 1.59
C ILE A 202 -7.15 26.52 1.35
N SER A 203 -6.90 27.36 2.35
CA SER A 203 -5.71 28.19 2.41
C SER A 203 -4.56 27.38 3.03
N LEU A 204 -3.50 27.17 2.25
CA LEU A 204 -2.26 26.58 2.71
C LEU A 204 -1.37 27.65 3.35
N GLY A 205 -0.45 27.19 4.21
CA GLY A 205 0.61 28.04 4.74
C GLY A 205 1.58 28.54 3.66
N GLY A 206 2.63 29.23 4.10
CA GLY A 206 3.64 29.83 3.23
C GLY A 206 3.54 31.35 3.16
N SER A 207 4.52 31.96 2.49
CA SER A 207 4.59 33.41 2.30
C SER A 207 5.02 33.71 0.85
N PRO A 208 4.09 34.20 -0.01
CA PRO A 208 2.68 34.43 0.27
C PRO A 208 1.90 33.12 0.52
N PRO A 209 0.78 33.16 1.27
CA PRO A 209 -0.11 32.01 1.40
C PRO A 209 -0.61 31.54 0.03
N ARG A 210 -0.72 30.23 -0.14
CA ARG A 210 -1.21 29.60 -1.38
C ARG A 210 -2.60 29.04 -1.14
N THR A 211 -3.51 29.23 -2.09
CA THR A 211 -4.83 28.58 -2.04
C THR A 211 -4.80 27.31 -2.86
N ARG A 212 -5.26 26.20 -2.28
CA ARG A 212 -5.59 24.96 -2.99
C ARG A 212 -7.07 25.01 -3.32
N THR A 213 -7.44 24.95 -4.59
CA THR A 213 -8.85 24.92 -5.02
C THR A 213 -9.46 23.52 -4.86
N ALA A 214 -10.78 23.41 -4.85
CA ALA A 214 -11.48 22.12 -4.88
C ALA A 214 -11.08 21.27 -6.11
N TYR A 215 -10.87 21.92 -7.26
CA TYR A 215 -10.43 21.24 -8.48
C TYR A 215 -9.00 20.70 -8.37
N GLU A 216 -8.10 21.45 -7.74
CA GLU A 216 -6.77 20.94 -7.44
C GLU A 216 -6.82 19.74 -6.48
N GLU A 217 -7.69 19.78 -5.46
CA GLU A 217 -7.87 18.66 -4.55
C GLU A 217 -8.35 17.41 -5.28
N LEU A 218 -9.31 17.55 -6.20
CA LEU A 218 -9.81 16.46 -7.04
C LEU A 218 -8.70 15.83 -7.89
N CYS A 219 -7.97 16.64 -8.67
CA CYS A 219 -6.94 16.12 -9.58
C CYS A 219 -5.70 15.59 -8.84
N ARG A 220 -5.40 16.14 -7.66
CA ARG A 220 -4.19 15.82 -6.87
C ARG A 220 -4.55 15.20 -5.51
N TRP A 221 -5.63 14.43 -5.45
CA TRP A 221 -6.21 13.89 -4.21
C TRP A 221 -5.15 13.23 -3.29
N ARG A 222 -4.16 12.57 -3.88
CA ARG A 222 -3.10 11.88 -3.13
C ARG A 222 -2.23 12.80 -2.27
N LEU A 223 -2.19 14.10 -2.55
CA LEU A 223 -1.38 15.08 -1.82
C LEU A 223 -2.02 15.56 -0.51
N TRP A 224 -3.28 15.20 -0.26
CA TRP A 224 -4.06 15.77 0.84
C TRP A 224 -4.42 14.71 1.84
N ASP A 225 -4.19 15.03 3.11
CA ASP A 225 -4.44 14.13 4.23
C ASP A 225 -5.90 13.65 4.22
N ARG A 226 -6.86 14.56 3.98
CA ARG A 226 -8.30 14.28 3.92
C ARG A 226 -8.71 13.29 2.82
N THR A 227 -8.03 13.26 1.68
CA THR A 227 -8.47 12.46 0.52
C THR A 227 -7.58 11.26 0.22
N GLY A 228 -6.28 11.29 0.60
CA GLY A 228 -5.33 10.18 0.44
C GLY A 228 -4.81 9.54 1.74
N GLY A 229 -4.85 10.23 2.88
CA GLY A 229 -4.45 9.65 4.18
C GLY A 229 -2.94 9.52 4.42
N GLY A 230 -2.10 10.10 3.56
CA GLY A 230 -0.65 10.21 3.78
C GLY A 230 0.16 8.94 3.54
N LEU A 231 1.47 8.99 3.83
CA LEU A 231 2.41 7.92 3.45
C LEU A 231 2.12 6.56 4.11
N MET A 232 1.58 6.57 5.33
CA MET A 232 1.25 5.33 6.04
C MET A 232 0.06 4.61 5.39
N ALA A 233 -0.99 5.33 4.98
CA ALA A 233 -2.13 4.72 4.30
C ALA A 233 -1.77 4.31 2.86
N GLU A 234 -1.03 5.16 2.15
CA GLU A 234 -0.69 4.99 0.74
C GLU A 234 0.36 3.91 0.49
N LEU A 235 1.39 3.81 1.34
CA LEU A 235 2.54 2.92 1.14
C LEU A 235 2.77 1.99 2.34
N GLY A 236 2.56 2.47 3.56
CA GLY A 236 2.92 1.75 4.78
C GLY A 236 2.11 0.47 5.02
N SER A 237 0.80 0.50 4.79
CA SER A 237 -0.13 -0.62 5.00
C SER A 237 0.39 -1.94 4.45
N HIS A 238 0.90 -1.90 3.22
CA HIS A 238 1.51 -3.01 2.50
C HIS A 238 2.71 -3.68 3.21
N GLN A 239 3.57 -2.90 3.85
CA GLN A 239 4.78 -3.38 4.53
C GLN A 239 4.46 -3.84 5.96
N LEU A 240 3.43 -3.24 6.55
CA LEU A 240 2.91 -3.62 7.86
C LEU A 240 2.18 -4.96 7.78
N ASP A 241 1.37 -5.18 6.75
CA ASP A 241 0.74 -6.48 6.44
C ASP A 241 1.81 -7.58 6.30
N ALA A 242 2.86 -7.33 5.52
CA ALA A 242 3.98 -8.26 5.37
C ALA A 242 4.66 -8.62 6.70
N ALA A 243 4.87 -7.64 7.59
CA ALA A 243 5.43 -7.89 8.91
C ALA A 243 4.49 -8.74 9.78
N SER A 244 3.19 -8.43 9.76
CA SER A 244 2.16 -9.23 10.44
C SER A 244 2.15 -10.67 9.92
N ILE A 245 2.25 -10.88 8.60
CA ILE A 245 2.37 -12.21 7.98
C ILE A 245 3.59 -12.96 8.51
N PHE A 246 4.77 -12.32 8.55
CA PHE A 246 6.00 -12.96 9.03
C PHE A 246 5.93 -13.29 10.52
N CYS A 247 5.42 -12.38 11.35
CA CYS A 247 5.24 -12.63 12.78
C CYS A 247 4.20 -13.75 13.02
N SER A 248 3.10 -13.77 12.26
CA SER A 248 2.06 -14.80 12.36
C SER A 248 2.56 -16.17 11.92
N ALA A 249 3.42 -16.24 10.90
CA ALA A 249 4.02 -17.49 10.43
C ALA A 249 4.86 -18.20 11.50
N MET A 250 5.32 -17.48 12.52
CA MET A 250 6.09 -18.03 13.64
C MET A 250 5.19 -18.62 14.74
N ARG A 251 3.86 -18.46 14.65
CA ARG A 251 2.90 -18.97 15.64
C ARG A 251 2.23 -20.25 15.17
N ASN A 252 1.91 -21.10 16.14
CA ASN A 252 1.20 -22.37 15.92
C ASN A 252 -0.31 -22.28 16.19
N ASP A 253 -0.80 -21.15 16.71
CA ASP A 253 -2.21 -20.96 17.07
C ASP A 253 -3.07 -20.45 15.91
N GLY A 254 -2.47 -20.19 14.75
CA GLY A 254 -3.17 -19.72 13.54
C GLY A 254 -3.73 -18.31 13.65
N LYS A 255 -3.41 -17.55 14.71
CA LYS A 255 -3.91 -16.19 14.89
C LYS A 255 -3.02 -15.18 14.17
N HIS A 256 -3.67 -14.17 13.57
CA HIS A 256 -2.97 -12.99 13.07
C HIS A 256 -2.32 -12.22 14.23
N VAL A 257 -1.09 -11.78 14.00
CA VAL A 257 -0.28 -11.06 14.99
C VAL A 257 -0.35 -9.57 14.75
N HIS A 258 -0.79 -8.84 15.77
CA HIS A 258 -0.84 -7.39 15.78
C HIS A 258 0.30 -6.82 16.64
N PRO A 259 0.77 -5.59 16.37
CA PRO A 259 1.78 -4.94 17.19
C PRO A 259 1.24 -4.57 18.57
N LEU A 260 2.12 -4.55 19.56
CA LEU A 260 1.89 -4.12 20.93
C LEU A 260 1.90 -2.58 21.04
N CYS A 261 2.80 -1.93 20.30
CA CYS A 261 2.91 -0.48 20.29
C CYS A 261 3.56 0.06 19.02
N VAL A 262 3.42 1.36 18.80
CA VAL A 262 4.12 2.12 17.76
C VAL A 262 4.68 3.42 18.33
N HIS A 263 5.86 3.80 17.85
CA HIS A 263 6.38 5.15 17.94
C HIS A 263 6.69 5.65 16.54
N GLY A 264 6.21 6.84 16.18
CA GLY A 264 6.34 7.41 14.85
C GLY A 264 6.91 8.82 14.86
N VAL A 265 7.72 9.14 13.86
CA VAL A 265 8.20 10.50 13.55
C VAL A 265 8.12 10.71 12.04
N GLY A 266 7.74 11.89 11.60
CA GLY A 266 7.64 12.18 10.18
C GLY A 266 7.20 13.60 9.90
N GLY A 267 6.76 13.84 8.66
CA GLY A 267 6.19 15.11 8.23
C GLY A 267 6.68 15.53 6.85
N ARG A 268 6.56 16.83 6.58
CA ARG A 268 7.01 17.46 5.33
C ARG A 268 8.34 18.17 5.56
N GLN A 269 9.44 17.57 5.11
CA GLN A 269 10.79 18.12 5.26
C GLN A 269 11.38 18.68 3.96
N THR A 270 10.96 18.19 2.79
CA THR A 270 11.54 18.56 1.49
C THR A 270 10.56 19.32 0.58
N PHE A 271 9.28 18.97 0.62
CA PHE A 271 8.29 19.63 -0.23
C PHE A 271 7.86 21.00 0.32
N PRO A 272 7.46 21.96 -0.53
CA PRO A 272 6.94 23.26 -0.09
C PRO A 272 5.52 23.14 0.50
N TYR A 273 4.90 24.27 0.90
CA TYR A 273 3.48 24.31 1.30
C TYR A 273 2.54 24.12 0.10
N ASP A 274 2.63 22.95 -0.55
CA ASP A 274 1.82 22.56 -1.70
C ASP A 274 1.04 21.26 -1.48
N ARG A 275 1.10 20.71 -0.27
CA ARG A 275 0.49 19.45 0.18
C ARG A 275 0.38 19.42 1.70
N ASP A 276 -0.47 18.54 2.19
CA ASP A 276 -0.50 18.13 3.61
C ASP A 276 0.16 16.78 3.83
N ALA A 277 0.21 15.93 2.79
CA ALA A 277 0.86 14.62 2.84
C ALA A 277 2.34 14.74 3.21
N GLU A 278 2.81 13.81 4.05
CA GLU A 278 4.18 13.72 4.48
C GLU A 278 5.11 13.35 3.33
N ASP A 279 6.40 13.69 3.46
CA ASP A 279 7.43 13.27 2.52
C ASP A 279 8.49 12.36 3.15
N HIS A 280 8.63 12.38 4.48
CA HIS A 280 9.36 11.34 5.21
C HIS A 280 8.57 10.87 6.43
N VAL A 281 8.51 9.56 6.61
CA VAL A 281 7.95 8.91 7.80
C VAL A 281 8.87 7.79 8.27
N TYR A 282 8.97 7.64 9.58
CA TYR A 282 9.76 6.65 10.28
C TYR A 282 8.93 6.12 11.44
N CYS A 283 8.73 4.81 11.51
CA CYS A 283 7.97 4.17 12.58
C CYS A 283 8.74 2.99 13.13
N THR A 284 8.64 2.79 14.44
CA THR A 284 9.12 1.59 15.13
C THR A 284 7.93 0.92 15.81
N PHE A 285 7.75 -0.36 15.56
CA PHE A 285 6.71 -1.21 16.13
C PHE A 285 7.34 -2.31 16.97
N GLU A 286 6.64 -2.74 18.01
CA GLU A 286 6.97 -3.95 18.75
C GLU A 286 5.88 -4.98 18.51
N PHE A 287 6.22 -6.15 17.99
CA PHE A 287 5.28 -7.26 17.80
C PHE A 287 5.54 -8.34 18.85
N PRO A 288 4.51 -9.07 19.30
CA PRO A 288 4.68 -10.20 20.19
C PRO A 288 5.32 -11.38 19.43
N GLY A 289 6.44 -11.90 19.93
CA GLY A 289 7.06 -13.12 19.41
C GLY A 289 6.34 -14.40 19.88
N PRO A 290 6.73 -15.58 19.36
CA PRO A 290 6.17 -16.86 19.80
C PRO A 290 6.40 -17.12 21.30
N GLY A 291 5.31 -17.28 22.06
CA GLY A 291 5.37 -17.44 23.51
C GLY A 291 5.55 -16.14 24.29
N TYR A 292 5.25 -14.99 23.68
CA TYR A 292 5.08 -13.73 24.41
C TYR A 292 3.95 -13.87 25.44
N GLU A 293 4.27 -13.57 26.69
CA GLU A 293 3.33 -13.38 27.78
C GLU A 293 3.48 -11.94 28.27
N ALA A 294 2.36 -11.20 28.33
CA ALA A 294 2.41 -9.80 28.76
C ALA A 294 3.01 -9.73 30.18
N PRO A 295 4.11 -8.99 30.39
CA PRO A 295 4.71 -8.88 31.71
C PRO A 295 3.73 -8.18 32.67
N PRO A 296 3.80 -8.48 33.98
CA PRO A 296 3.06 -7.73 34.99
C PRO A 296 3.34 -6.22 34.87
N ALA A 297 2.32 -5.39 35.13
CA ALA A 297 2.36 -3.95 34.88
C ALA A 297 3.48 -3.18 35.65
N ASP A 298 4.12 -3.81 36.63
CA ASP A 298 5.17 -3.27 37.49
C ASP A 298 6.58 -3.80 37.18
N ASP A 299 6.75 -4.69 36.19
CA ASP A 299 8.02 -5.35 35.93
C ASP A 299 8.98 -4.52 35.07
N LYS A 300 10.22 -4.36 35.55
CA LYS A 300 11.33 -3.74 34.84
C LYS A 300 12.04 -4.82 34.03
N ALA A 301 11.43 -5.28 32.94
CA ALA A 301 11.95 -6.35 32.11
C ALA A 301 13.44 -6.17 31.77
N LYS A 302 14.24 -7.25 31.92
CA LYS A 302 15.67 -7.30 31.62
C LYS A 302 15.88 -7.92 30.24
N TYR A 303 16.57 -7.20 29.36
CA TYR A 303 16.75 -7.55 27.95
C TYR A 303 17.99 -8.44 27.69
N GLY A 304 17.89 -9.41 26.75
CA GLY A 304 19.04 -9.93 25.97
C GLY A 304 18.90 -11.35 25.39
N TYR A 305 19.97 -11.85 24.76
CA TYR A 305 20.00 -13.09 23.95
C TYR A 305 20.86 -14.17 24.62
N TYR A 306 20.38 -15.42 24.67
CA TYR A 306 21.16 -16.59 25.09
C TYR A 306 21.40 -17.55 23.93
N ASP A 307 22.66 -17.78 23.60
CA ASP A 307 23.10 -18.78 22.62
C ASP A 307 23.45 -20.11 23.31
N PRO A 308 22.65 -21.19 23.10
CA PRO A 308 22.90 -22.47 23.72
C PRO A 308 24.11 -23.22 23.11
N TYR A 309 24.58 -22.84 21.93
CA TYR A 309 25.73 -23.47 21.27
C TYR A 309 27.06 -22.86 21.74
N THR A 310 27.09 -21.55 21.96
CA THR A 310 28.31 -20.85 22.43
C THR A 310 28.32 -20.57 23.94
N GLY A 311 27.18 -20.77 24.62
CA GLY A 311 27.04 -20.50 26.04
C GLY A 311 27.09 -19.00 26.38
N TYR A 312 26.70 -18.12 25.44
CA TYR A 312 26.78 -16.67 25.60
C TYR A 312 25.40 -16.04 25.90
N PRO A 313 25.31 -15.11 26.87
CA PRO A 313 26.32 -14.77 27.86
C PRO A 313 26.45 -15.88 28.92
N ALA A 314 27.65 -16.04 29.47
CA ALA A 314 27.95 -17.05 30.48
C ALA A 314 27.21 -16.84 31.83
N LYS A 315 26.66 -15.64 32.07
CA LYS A 315 25.75 -15.32 33.19
C LYS A 315 24.80 -14.18 32.80
N GLY A 316 23.52 -14.33 33.14
CA GLY A 316 22.68 -13.18 33.56
C GLY A 316 21.53 -12.73 32.65
N ILE A 317 20.97 -13.58 31.79
CA ILE A 317 19.71 -13.32 31.08
C ILE A 317 18.97 -14.66 31.03
N ASP A 318 17.65 -14.66 31.25
CA ASP A 318 16.84 -15.87 31.10
C ASP A 318 17.01 -16.41 29.67
N LYS A 319 16.93 -17.73 29.48
CA LYS A 319 17.03 -18.30 28.13
C LYS A 319 15.92 -17.69 27.29
N TYR A 320 16.15 -17.50 26.00
CA TYR A 320 15.09 -17.00 25.11
C TYR A 320 13.80 -17.85 25.22
N ALA A 321 13.91 -19.17 25.39
CA ALA A 321 12.76 -20.04 25.63
C ALA A 321 11.92 -19.65 26.87
N ASP A 322 12.58 -19.07 27.88
CA ASP A 322 12.07 -18.74 29.21
C ASP A 322 11.81 -17.23 29.41
N ASP A 323 12.07 -16.38 28.40
CA ASP A 323 11.76 -14.94 28.42
C ASP A 323 10.26 -14.71 28.11
N PRO A 324 9.46 -14.19 29.06
CA PRO A 324 8.05 -13.88 28.80
C PRO A 324 7.89 -12.67 27.86
N SER A 325 8.90 -11.79 27.77
CA SER A 325 8.83 -10.50 27.10
C SER A 325 9.27 -10.52 25.63
N LYS A 326 9.18 -11.67 24.95
CA LYS A 326 9.57 -11.86 23.54
C LYS A 326 8.92 -10.85 22.61
N LYS A 327 9.72 -9.88 22.17
CA LYS A 327 9.31 -8.85 21.21
C LYS A 327 10.14 -8.93 19.94
N ILE A 328 9.48 -8.74 18.81
CA ILE A 328 10.08 -8.55 17.50
C ILE A 328 9.99 -7.06 17.21
N VAL A 329 11.13 -6.39 17.07
CA VAL A 329 11.13 -4.97 16.72
C VAL A 329 11.05 -4.83 15.21
N MET A 330 10.10 -4.06 14.72
CA MET A 330 10.02 -3.69 13.31
C MET A 330 10.31 -2.20 13.16
N THR A 331 11.14 -1.83 12.19
CA THR A 331 11.21 -0.44 11.72
C THR A 331 10.62 -0.33 10.32
N TYR A 332 9.88 0.73 10.09
CA TYR A 332 9.38 1.13 8.78
C TYR A 332 9.87 2.53 8.45
N SER A 333 10.29 2.74 7.20
CA SER A 333 10.54 4.08 6.68
C SER A 333 10.05 4.26 5.25
N SER A 334 9.46 5.43 4.99
CA SER A 334 9.19 5.91 3.64
C SER A 334 9.81 7.28 3.48
N ILE A 335 10.64 7.42 2.44
CA ILE A 335 11.49 8.59 2.20
C ILE A 335 11.28 8.97 0.74
N MET A 336 10.82 10.20 0.53
CA MET A 336 10.76 10.82 -0.79
C MET A 336 12.11 11.48 -1.09
N GLY A 337 12.95 10.77 -1.84
CA GLY A 337 14.35 11.13 -2.07
C GLY A 337 14.80 10.80 -3.49
N ASN A 338 15.95 10.14 -3.64
CA ASN A 338 16.50 9.73 -4.94
C ASN A 338 16.21 8.25 -5.30
N ASP A 339 15.20 7.64 -4.66
CA ASP A 339 14.84 6.21 -4.79
C ASP A 339 15.91 5.21 -4.32
N TRP A 340 16.99 5.67 -3.68
CA TRP A 340 17.96 4.76 -3.07
C TRP A 340 17.30 3.94 -1.95
N GLY A 341 17.47 2.62 -1.99
CA GLY A 341 16.83 1.68 -1.07
C GLY A 341 15.52 1.05 -1.59
N SER A 342 14.78 1.73 -2.48
CA SER A 342 13.52 1.23 -3.05
C SER A 342 12.55 0.65 -2.00
N TYR A 343 11.82 -0.43 -2.30
CA TYR A 343 10.87 -1.08 -1.39
C TYR A 343 11.20 -2.55 -1.10
N GLY A 344 10.84 -3.02 0.09
CA GLY A 344 10.99 -4.40 0.53
C GLY A 344 11.24 -4.56 2.02
N GLU A 345 11.49 -5.81 2.44
CA GLU A 345 11.66 -6.20 3.83
C GLU A 345 12.99 -6.94 4.05
N THR A 346 13.65 -6.66 5.16
CA THR A 346 14.78 -7.44 5.68
C THR A 346 14.36 -8.07 7.00
N VAL A 347 14.19 -9.38 7.00
CA VAL A 347 13.74 -10.18 8.13
C VAL A 347 14.96 -10.87 8.75
N MET A 348 15.32 -10.48 9.97
CA MET A 348 16.51 -10.94 10.66
C MET A 348 16.13 -11.87 11.81
N GLY A 349 16.70 -13.06 11.81
CA GLY A 349 16.56 -14.03 12.90
C GLY A 349 17.90 -14.61 13.36
N THR A 350 17.85 -15.40 14.42
CA THR A 350 19.03 -15.94 15.11
C THR A 350 19.92 -16.84 14.24
N LYS A 351 19.38 -17.46 13.20
CA LYS A 351 20.10 -18.37 12.29
C LYS A 351 20.32 -17.81 10.89
N GLY A 352 19.71 -16.68 10.56
CA GLY A 352 19.88 -16.08 9.25
C GLY A 352 19.04 -14.84 9.00
N THR A 353 19.30 -14.22 7.86
CA THR A 353 18.60 -13.03 7.38
C THR A 353 18.00 -13.30 6.00
N LEU A 354 16.72 -13.00 5.86
CA LEU A 354 15.99 -12.99 4.60
C LEU A 354 15.85 -11.54 4.13
N ILE A 355 16.18 -11.27 2.86
CA ILE A 355 15.97 -9.97 2.24
C ILE A 355 15.02 -10.17 1.07
N LEU A 356 13.86 -9.52 1.12
CA LEU A 356 12.93 -9.40 0.01
C LEU A 356 13.12 -8.00 -0.59
N HIS A 357 13.48 -7.93 -1.86
CA HIS A 357 13.71 -6.67 -2.56
C HIS A 357 12.80 -6.54 -3.77
N ARG A 358 12.08 -5.42 -3.83
CA ARG A 358 11.18 -5.04 -4.95
C ARG A 358 10.14 -6.10 -5.33
N GLU A 359 9.76 -6.98 -4.39
CA GLU A 359 8.86 -8.12 -4.66
C GLU A 359 9.33 -9.01 -5.83
N GLN A 360 10.64 -9.02 -6.10
CA GLN A 360 11.22 -9.72 -7.26
C GLN A 360 12.43 -10.57 -6.88
N GLU A 361 13.17 -10.16 -5.84
CA GLU A 361 14.41 -10.80 -5.44
C GLU A 361 14.33 -11.25 -3.99
N VAL A 362 14.81 -12.47 -3.72
CA VAL A 362 14.91 -13.03 -2.37
C VAL A 362 16.36 -13.44 -2.11
N MET A 363 16.95 -12.95 -1.02
CA MET A 363 18.31 -13.33 -0.62
C MET A 363 18.28 -13.94 0.77
N LEU A 364 18.99 -15.05 0.94
CA LEU A 364 19.12 -15.72 2.22
C LEU A 364 20.58 -15.73 2.67
N PHE A 365 20.81 -15.17 3.85
CA PHE A 365 22.09 -15.20 4.55
C PHE A 365 21.95 -16.16 5.73
N LYS A 366 22.73 -17.25 5.75
CA LYS A 366 22.76 -18.17 6.89
C LYS A 366 23.92 -17.82 7.81
N SER A 367 23.70 -17.92 9.12
CA SER A 367 24.75 -17.71 10.13
C SER A 367 25.92 -18.68 9.87
N GLY A 368 27.15 -18.16 9.90
CA GLY A 368 28.38 -18.93 9.64
C GLY A 368 28.71 -19.23 8.17
N ALA A 369 27.87 -18.82 7.21
CA ALA A 369 28.17 -18.97 5.78
C ALA A 369 29.07 -17.82 5.26
N PRO A 370 30.10 -18.11 4.44
CA PRO A 370 31.01 -17.08 3.91
C PRO A 370 30.38 -16.21 2.81
N ALA A 371 29.21 -16.59 2.26
CA ALA A 371 28.51 -15.87 1.21
C ALA A 371 26.99 -15.99 1.33
N ALA A 372 26.26 -15.04 0.72
CA ALA A 372 24.80 -15.07 0.59
C ALA A 372 24.38 -16.08 -0.49
N THR A 373 23.36 -16.89 -0.22
CA THR A 373 22.65 -17.60 -1.29
C THR A 373 21.63 -16.65 -1.87
N LYS A 374 21.85 -16.20 -3.11
CA LYS A 374 20.86 -15.39 -3.84
C LYS A 374 19.92 -16.33 -4.56
N VAL A 375 18.63 -16.15 -4.31
CA VAL A 375 17.56 -16.85 -5.01
C VAL A 375 16.86 -15.81 -5.85
N LYS A 376 17.12 -15.83 -7.15
CA LYS A 376 16.29 -15.08 -8.09
C LYS A 376 15.11 -15.96 -8.45
N VAL A 377 13.90 -15.49 -8.20
CA VAL A 377 12.70 -16.17 -8.66
C VAL A 377 12.60 -15.92 -10.17
N SER A 378 13.03 -16.88 -10.98
CA SER A 378 12.84 -16.89 -12.43
C SER A 378 11.86 -17.99 -12.82
N ALA A 379 10.94 -17.66 -13.73
CA ALA A 379 9.83 -18.53 -14.12
C ALA A 379 10.30 -19.81 -14.83
N ASP A 380 9.86 -20.98 -14.35
CA ASP A 380 9.90 -22.26 -15.07
C ASP A 380 8.46 -22.76 -15.31
N LYS A 381 8.24 -23.40 -16.47
CA LYS A 381 6.95 -23.95 -16.88
C LYS A 381 6.51 -25.07 -15.95
N GLY A 382 5.38 -24.87 -15.27
CA GLY A 382 4.60 -25.93 -14.61
C GLY A 382 4.96 -26.21 -13.15
N SER A 383 5.95 -25.54 -12.57
CA SER A 383 6.20 -25.54 -11.13
C SER A 383 7.16 -24.39 -10.80
N ALA A 384 6.88 -23.61 -9.76
CA ALA A 384 7.77 -22.54 -9.30
C ALA A 384 9.07 -23.13 -8.72
N THR A 385 10.08 -23.39 -9.55
CA THR A 385 11.39 -23.86 -9.10
C THR A 385 12.28 -22.71 -8.71
N MET A 386 12.72 -22.75 -7.45
CA MET A 386 13.71 -21.85 -6.86
C MET A 386 15.10 -22.12 -7.46
N SER A 387 15.58 -21.25 -8.35
CA SER A 387 16.96 -21.35 -8.86
C SER A 387 17.93 -20.63 -7.92
N SER A 388 18.71 -21.39 -7.14
CA SER A 388 19.79 -20.86 -6.29
C SER A 388 21.10 -20.77 -7.08
N TYR A 389 21.81 -19.65 -6.98
CA TYR A 389 23.22 -19.58 -7.38
C TYR A 389 24.06 -18.87 -6.32
N GLU A 390 25.29 -19.35 -6.15
CA GLU A 390 26.27 -18.72 -5.26
C GLU A 390 26.94 -17.55 -5.98
N THR A 391 27.23 -16.48 -5.24
CA THR A 391 27.87 -15.25 -5.74
C THR A 391 29.33 -15.42 -6.20
N GLY A 392 29.80 -16.66 -6.45
CA GLY A 392 31.16 -16.98 -6.87
C GLY A 392 31.28 -17.90 -8.10
N GLY A 393 30.20 -18.32 -8.75
CA GLY A 393 30.25 -19.30 -9.84
C GLY A 393 29.48 -18.89 -11.11
N GLY A 394 30.21 -18.57 -12.18
CA GLY A 394 29.73 -18.59 -13.57
C GLY A 394 29.00 -17.33 -14.07
N SER A 395 29.38 -16.90 -15.29
CA SER A 395 29.04 -15.60 -15.90
C SER A 395 27.55 -15.21 -15.95
N PRO A 396 27.18 -13.94 -15.67
CA PRO A 396 25.80 -13.42 -15.69
C PRO A 396 25.07 -13.51 -17.05
N ALA A 397 25.78 -13.82 -18.13
CA ALA A 397 25.30 -13.68 -19.51
C ALA A 397 24.34 -14.81 -19.97
N ALA A 398 24.38 -15.99 -19.33
CA ALA A 398 23.51 -17.11 -19.72
C ALA A 398 22.10 -17.01 -19.11
N ALA A 399 21.98 -16.37 -17.92
CA ALA A 399 20.70 -16.14 -17.25
C ALA A 399 19.91 -14.97 -17.88
N SER A 400 20.61 -13.94 -18.37
CA SER A 400 19.98 -12.77 -19.01
C SER A 400 19.40 -13.07 -20.39
N ALA A 401 20.00 -13.98 -21.17
CA ALA A 401 19.50 -14.36 -22.49
C ALA A 401 18.25 -15.26 -22.46
N ARG A 402 18.06 -16.07 -21.40
CA ARG A 402 16.86 -16.91 -21.21
C ARG A 402 15.68 -16.17 -20.59
N ALA A 403 15.95 -15.17 -19.75
CA ALA A 403 14.92 -14.35 -19.09
C ALA A 403 14.07 -13.51 -20.06
N ALA A 404 14.57 -13.21 -21.26
CA ALA A 404 13.85 -12.41 -22.27
C ALA A 404 12.74 -13.17 -23.02
N GLN A 405 12.63 -14.50 -22.87
CA GLN A 405 11.71 -15.35 -23.66
C GLN A 405 10.46 -15.80 -22.87
N SER A 406 10.40 -15.57 -21.56
CA SER A 406 9.32 -16.00 -20.67
C SER A 406 8.74 -14.79 -19.93
N GLY A 407 7.45 -14.53 -20.09
CA GLY A 407 6.75 -13.35 -19.56
C GLY A 407 6.85 -13.12 -18.03
N PRO A 408 6.27 -12.03 -17.51
CA PRO A 408 6.52 -11.55 -16.15
C PRO A 408 5.95 -12.48 -15.05
N VAL A 409 6.63 -12.52 -13.88
CA VAL A 409 6.20 -13.23 -12.65
C VAL A 409 4.95 -12.55 -12.08
N SER A 410 3.94 -13.34 -11.68
CA SER A 410 2.71 -12.78 -11.10
C SER A 410 3.00 -12.05 -9.78
N ARG A 411 2.37 -10.88 -9.62
CA ARG A 411 2.39 -10.09 -8.38
C ARG A 411 1.19 -10.39 -7.48
N GLY A 412 0.32 -11.33 -7.85
CA GLY A 412 -0.84 -11.77 -7.07
C GLY A 412 -2.16 -11.10 -7.43
N TYR A 413 -2.17 -10.03 -8.25
CA TYR A 413 -3.41 -9.31 -8.60
C TYR A 413 -4.41 -10.18 -9.37
N THR A 414 -3.94 -10.95 -10.35
CA THR A 414 -4.80 -11.83 -11.14
C THR A 414 -5.40 -12.91 -10.23
N GLU A 415 -4.56 -13.54 -9.41
CA GLU A 415 -4.96 -14.61 -8.50
C GLU A 415 -5.92 -14.10 -7.41
N GLU A 416 -5.75 -12.86 -6.93
CA GLU A 416 -6.65 -12.21 -5.98
C GLU A 416 -8.06 -12.05 -6.56
N ILE A 417 -8.15 -11.45 -7.75
CA ILE A 417 -9.43 -11.19 -8.41
C ILE A 417 -10.09 -12.51 -8.82
N GLU A 418 -9.33 -13.47 -9.36
CA GLU A 418 -9.84 -14.80 -9.72
C GLU A 418 -10.36 -15.55 -8.51
N HIS A 419 -9.63 -15.55 -7.39
CA HIS A 419 -10.06 -16.21 -6.17
C HIS A 419 -11.30 -15.54 -5.56
N TRP A 420 -11.35 -14.20 -5.54
CA TRP A 420 -12.54 -13.47 -5.08
C TRP A 420 -13.77 -13.78 -5.92
N ALA A 421 -13.65 -13.75 -7.26
CA ALA A 421 -14.72 -14.13 -8.17
C ALA A 421 -15.12 -15.61 -7.98
N TRP A 422 -14.15 -16.49 -7.74
CA TRP A 422 -14.42 -17.90 -7.45
C TRP A 422 -15.21 -18.08 -6.14
N CYS A 423 -14.88 -17.34 -5.08
CA CYS A 423 -15.62 -17.37 -3.81
C CYS A 423 -17.09 -16.95 -4.02
N ILE A 424 -17.33 -15.89 -4.79
CA ILE A 424 -18.68 -15.42 -5.14
C ILE A 424 -19.48 -16.51 -5.86
N ARG A 425 -18.84 -17.25 -6.77
CA ARG A 425 -19.49 -18.33 -7.52
C ARG A 425 -19.65 -19.64 -6.74
N ASN A 426 -18.90 -19.82 -5.66
CA ASN A 426 -18.88 -21.04 -4.85
C ASN A 426 -19.09 -20.70 -3.37
N PRO A 427 -20.28 -20.16 -2.99
CA PRO A 427 -20.51 -19.71 -1.62
C PRO A 427 -20.47 -20.90 -0.65
N ALA A 428 -19.54 -20.84 0.29
CA ALA A 428 -19.41 -21.78 1.40
C ALA A 428 -18.76 -21.06 2.59
N PRO A 429 -19.02 -21.47 3.84
CA PRO A 429 -18.41 -20.85 5.03
C PRO A 429 -16.88 -20.80 5.00
N GLU A 430 -16.24 -21.79 4.38
CA GLU A 430 -14.79 -21.92 4.21
C GLU A 430 -14.23 -21.13 3.02
N ASN A 431 -15.08 -20.74 2.07
CA ASN A 431 -14.67 -20.05 0.85
C ASN A 431 -14.72 -18.55 1.08
N HIS A 432 -13.56 -17.96 1.39
CA HIS A 432 -13.39 -16.54 1.58
C HIS A 432 -12.13 -16.04 0.86
N PRO A 433 -12.11 -14.78 0.39
CA PRO A 433 -10.89 -14.13 -0.06
C PRO A 433 -9.82 -14.18 1.04
N LYS A 434 -8.53 -14.24 0.66
CA LYS A 434 -7.44 -14.33 1.64
C LYS A 434 -7.32 -13.10 2.53
N CYS A 435 -7.65 -11.91 2.01
CA CYS A 435 -7.73 -10.69 2.80
C CYS A 435 -9.22 -10.39 3.09
N THR A 436 -9.72 -10.95 4.20
CA THR A 436 -11.08 -10.70 4.69
C THR A 436 -11.19 -9.30 5.33
N PRO A 437 -12.40 -8.80 5.62
CA PRO A 437 -12.55 -7.51 6.28
C PRO A 437 -11.83 -7.42 7.63
N GLU A 438 -11.74 -8.52 8.38
CA GLU A 438 -11.05 -8.58 9.66
C GLU A 438 -9.53 -8.43 9.51
N ILE A 439 -8.95 -9.10 8.51
CA ILE A 439 -7.52 -8.98 8.19
C ILE A 439 -7.22 -7.55 7.74
N ALA A 440 -8.04 -7.01 6.83
CA ALA A 440 -7.88 -5.65 6.34
C ALA A 440 -8.08 -4.57 7.42
N LEU A 441 -9.00 -4.79 8.36
CA LEU A 441 -9.15 -3.95 9.54
C LEU A 441 -7.88 -3.96 10.39
N GLY A 442 -7.26 -5.13 10.55
CA GLY A 442 -5.95 -5.29 11.19
C GLY A 442 -4.91 -4.33 10.63
N ASP A 443 -4.70 -4.37 9.31
CA ASP A 443 -3.74 -3.53 8.63
C ASP A 443 -4.10 -2.04 8.70
N ALA A 444 -5.39 -1.71 8.59
CA ALA A 444 -5.87 -0.34 8.71
C ALA A 444 -5.63 0.23 10.11
N VAL A 445 -5.91 -0.52 11.17
CA VAL A 445 -5.63 -0.11 12.55
C VAL A 445 -4.14 0.18 12.74
N ILE A 446 -3.25 -0.67 12.22
CA ILE A 446 -1.80 -0.47 12.34
C ILE A 446 -1.36 0.79 11.58
N ALA A 447 -1.78 0.93 10.32
CA ALA A 447 -1.37 2.05 9.47
C ALA A 447 -1.91 3.40 9.97
N LEU A 448 -3.19 3.45 10.36
CA LEU A 448 -3.84 4.67 10.83
C LEU A 448 -3.36 5.07 12.22
N THR A 449 -3.10 4.12 13.13
CA THR A 449 -2.50 4.42 14.44
C THR A 449 -1.07 4.93 14.30
N ALA A 450 -0.28 4.36 13.38
CA ALA A 450 1.06 4.88 13.09
C ALA A 450 1.02 6.32 12.56
N ARG A 451 0.03 6.67 11.73
CA ARG A 451 -0.21 8.06 11.31
C ARG A 451 -0.55 8.97 12.49
N LEU A 452 -1.39 8.54 13.43
CA LEU A 452 -1.65 9.31 14.66
C LEU A 452 -0.37 9.54 15.47
N ALA A 453 0.48 8.52 15.61
CA ALA A 453 1.75 8.62 16.31
C ALA A 453 2.68 9.67 15.66
N ILE A 454 2.77 9.65 14.33
CA ILE A 454 3.52 10.65 13.54
C ILE A 454 2.95 12.05 13.76
N ALA A 455 1.63 12.24 13.61
CA ALA A 455 0.97 13.54 13.79
C ALA A 455 1.21 14.11 15.20
N ASN A 456 1.13 13.24 16.21
CA ASN A 456 1.44 13.61 17.60
C ASN A 456 2.89 14.07 17.74
N SER A 457 3.86 13.36 17.14
CA SER A 457 5.28 13.71 17.24
C SER A 457 5.62 15.13 16.76
N THR A 458 4.85 15.65 15.80
CA THR A 458 5.02 16.98 15.22
C THR A 458 4.10 18.05 15.80
N ALA A 459 3.25 17.70 16.76
CA ALA A 459 2.27 18.64 17.33
C ALA A 459 2.95 19.86 17.97
N ALA A 460 2.34 21.04 17.88
CA ALA A 460 2.86 22.25 18.50
C ALA A 460 2.81 22.18 20.05
N ASP A 461 1.78 21.54 20.59
CA ASP A 461 1.59 21.32 22.03
C ASP A 461 2.53 20.21 22.56
N PRO A 462 3.43 20.50 23.52
CA PRO A 462 4.25 19.49 24.16
C PRO A 462 3.47 18.33 24.79
N ALA A 463 2.27 18.57 25.32
CA ALA A 463 1.45 17.52 25.92
C ALA A 463 0.91 16.55 24.87
N GLN A 464 0.62 17.03 23.66
CA GLN A 464 0.24 16.18 22.55
C GLN A 464 1.46 15.42 21.97
N ARG A 465 2.64 16.05 21.91
CA ARG A 465 3.89 15.36 21.51
C ARG A 465 4.23 14.18 22.41
N ALA A 466 3.94 14.27 23.70
CA ALA A 466 4.15 13.17 24.64
C ALA A 466 3.30 11.91 24.32
N LYS A 467 2.30 12.03 23.44
CA LYS A 467 1.43 10.92 22.97
C LYS A 467 1.87 10.33 21.63
N SER A 468 3.12 10.54 21.20
CA SER A 468 3.67 9.91 19.98
C SER A 468 3.94 8.41 20.14
N TYR A 469 4.05 7.94 21.38
CA TYR A 469 4.02 6.51 21.70
C TYR A 469 2.57 6.09 21.90
N ILE A 470 2.12 5.08 21.15
CA ILE A 470 0.76 4.55 21.24
C ILE A 470 0.86 3.04 21.45
N ALA A 471 0.29 2.55 22.55
CA ALA A 471 0.05 1.14 22.77
C ALA A 471 -1.24 0.74 22.05
N TYR A 472 -1.23 -0.40 21.36
CA TYR A 472 -2.42 -0.92 20.70
C TYR A 472 -3.32 -1.63 21.72
N GLU A 473 -4.63 -1.55 21.48
CA GLU A 473 -5.63 -2.28 22.26
C GLU A 473 -6.30 -3.34 21.38
N ASP A 474 -6.49 -4.55 21.92
CA ASP A 474 -7.14 -5.66 21.20
C ASP A 474 -8.52 -5.28 20.66
N ALA A 475 -9.25 -4.45 21.42
CA ALA A 475 -10.57 -3.94 21.07
C ALA A 475 -10.59 -3.08 19.80
N TRP A 476 -9.46 -2.54 19.35
CA TRP A 476 -9.38 -1.78 18.10
C TRP A 476 -9.42 -2.69 16.86
N PHE A 477 -8.93 -3.92 17.00
CA PHE A 477 -8.87 -4.93 15.94
C PHE A 477 -10.16 -5.76 15.81
N ASP A 478 -11.03 -5.72 16.82
CA ASP A 478 -12.33 -6.38 16.78
C ASP A 478 -13.35 -5.52 16.03
N PRO A 479 -13.92 -5.99 14.90
CA PRO A 479 -14.96 -5.26 14.18
C PRO A 479 -16.21 -5.02 15.04
N ASN A 480 -16.51 -5.87 16.02
CA ASN A 480 -17.69 -5.76 16.88
C ASN A 480 -17.52 -4.78 18.05
N SER A 481 -16.30 -4.35 18.33
CA SER A 481 -16.00 -3.34 19.33
C SER A 481 -16.13 -1.94 18.74
N ASP A 482 -16.65 -0.97 19.52
CA ASP A 482 -16.70 0.44 19.11
C ASP A 482 -15.42 1.23 19.44
N ALA A 483 -14.43 0.61 20.11
CA ALA A 483 -13.19 1.27 20.47
C ALA A 483 -12.32 1.54 19.22
N THR A 484 -11.74 2.75 19.13
CA THR A 484 -10.90 3.17 18.00
C THR A 484 -9.75 4.04 18.47
N PRO A 485 -8.55 3.95 17.86
CA PRO A 485 -7.40 4.77 18.22
C PRO A 485 -7.56 6.26 17.85
N ASP A 486 -8.30 6.56 16.79
CA ASP A 486 -8.51 7.90 16.22
C ASP A 486 -9.73 8.63 16.82
N GLY A 487 -10.46 7.98 17.74
CA GLY A 487 -11.68 8.50 18.33
C GLY A 487 -12.90 8.52 17.40
N SER A 488 -12.79 7.91 16.21
CA SER A 488 -13.92 7.71 15.31
C SER A 488 -15.00 6.83 15.98
N LYS A 489 -16.26 7.09 15.65
CA LYS A 489 -17.40 6.37 16.27
C LYS A 489 -18.06 5.50 15.20
N PRO A 490 -17.79 4.19 15.16
CA PRO A 490 -18.44 3.31 14.21
C PRO A 490 -19.93 3.20 14.54
N ARG A 491 -20.75 3.00 13.51
CA ARG A 491 -22.19 2.76 13.62
C ARG A 491 -22.52 1.27 13.55
N SER A 492 -23.78 0.93 13.82
CA SER A 492 -24.31 -0.40 13.52
C SER A 492 -24.29 -0.66 12.01
N ALA A 493 -24.35 -1.93 11.59
CA ALA A 493 -24.42 -2.28 10.17
C ALA A 493 -25.68 -1.68 9.52
N GLU A 494 -26.82 -1.76 10.20
CA GLU A 494 -28.11 -1.26 9.76
C GLU A 494 -28.07 0.26 9.53
N ASP A 495 -27.53 1.01 10.49
CA ASP A 495 -27.43 2.47 10.39
C ASP A 495 -26.43 2.90 9.31
N ALA A 496 -25.34 2.14 9.15
CA ALA A 496 -24.31 2.41 8.15
C ALA A 496 -24.85 2.20 6.73
N LEU A 497 -25.56 1.08 6.49
CA LEU A 497 -26.17 0.73 5.21
C LEU A 497 -27.35 1.64 4.86
N ALA A 498 -28.15 2.07 5.84
CA ALA A 498 -29.30 2.94 5.60
C ALA A 498 -28.90 4.38 5.22
N LYS A 499 -27.74 4.86 5.70
CA LYS A 499 -27.27 6.21 5.42
C LYS A 499 -25.74 6.24 5.32
N PRO A 500 -25.15 6.03 4.14
CA PRO A 500 -23.71 6.20 3.91
C PRO A 500 -23.25 7.60 4.37
N ARG A 501 -22.03 7.72 4.90
CA ARG A 501 -21.47 9.05 5.23
C ARG A 501 -21.12 9.75 3.92
N GLY A 502 -21.65 10.95 3.71
CA GLY A 502 -21.35 11.77 2.53
C GLY A 502 -20.01 12.48 2.61
#